data_AF-A0A8J7CZE0-F1
#
_entry.id   AF-A0A8J7CZE0-F1
#
_cell.length_a   1.000
_cell.length_b   1.000
_cell.length_c   1.000
_cell.angle_alpha   90.00
_cell.angle_beta   90.00
_cell.angle_gamma   90.00
#
_symmetry.space_group_name_H-M   'P 1'
#
loop_
_entity.id
_entity.type
_entity.pdbx_description
1 polymer ?
#
loop_
_entity_poly.entity_id
_entity_poly.type
_entity_poly.pdbx_seq_one_letter_code
_entity_poly.pdbx_strand_id
1 'polypeptide(L)'
;MIQRLVGDAKFQRKIFKQVVRFDKYFLAATEIFSVEVLDFTREEFETGLPIMPINLSDFAADENLIVEAMLEPTIKVADSAEIVKCGAAVLRRKVK
;
A
#
# COMPACT_ATOMS: atom_id res chain seq x y z
N MET A 1 -13.93 -8.51 28.30
CA MET A 1 -14.39 -7.10 28.23
C MET A 1 -14.15 -6.48 26.85
N ILE A 2 -12.93 -6.58 26.29
CA ILE A 2 -12.58 -6.10 24.93
C ILE A 2 -13.40 -6.78 23.82
N GLN A 3 -13.62 -8.11 23.90
CA GLN A 3 -14.41 -8.85 22.91
C GLN A 3 -15.86 -8.34 22.74
N ARG A 4 -16.47 -7.77 23.80
CA ARG A 4 -17.84 -7.24 23.75
C ARG A 4 -17.89 -5.87 23.05
N LEU A 5 -16.82 -5.09 23.13
CA LEU A 5 -16.66 -3.79 22.47
C LEU A 5 -16.34 -3.94 20.98
N VAL A 6 -15.53 -4.94 20.62
CA VAL A 6 -15.19 -5.22 19.22
C VAL A 6 -16.42 -5.67 18.41
N GLY A 7 -17.40 -6.33 19.04
CA GLY A 7 -18.66 -6.72 18.38
C GLY A 7 -19.72 -5.63 18.28
N ASP A 8 -19.53 -4.46 18.91
CA ASP A 8 -20.49 -3.35 18.84
C ASP A 8 -20.31 -2.52 17.57
N ALA A 9 -21.28 -2.61 16.66
CA ALA A 9 -21.30 -1.89 15.39
C ALA A 9 -21.27 -0.36 15.53
N LYS A 10 -21.72 0.22 16.66
CA LYS A 10 -21.60 1.67 16.91
C LYS A 10 -20.17 2.05 17.26
N PHE A 11 -19.52 1.23 18.11
CA PHE A 11 -18.13 1.42 18.49
C PHE A 11 -17.20 1.26 17.28
N GLN A 12 -17.37 0.18 16.49
CA GLN A 12 -16.63 -0.05 15.24
C GLN A 12 -16.73 1.16 14.29
N ARG A 13 -17.94 1.69 14.07
CA ARG A 13 -18.15 2.88 13.22
C ARG A 13 -17.43 4.12 13.75
N LYS A 14 -17.38 4.31 15.07
CA LYS A 14 -16.66 5.42 15.68
C LYS A 14 -15.15 5.31 15.43
N ILE A 15 -14.58 4.11 15.60
CA ILE A 15 -13.17 3.85 15.33
C ILE A 15 -12.86 4.06 13.84
N PHE A 16 -13.69 3.51 12.95
CA PHE A 16 -13.52 3.67 11.50
C PHE A 16 -13.52 5.15 11.09
N LYS A 17 -14.41 5.97 11.66
CA LYS A 17 -14.41 7.43 11.42
C LYS A 17 -13.11 8.11 11.84
N GLN A 18 -12.44 7.62 12.89
CA GLN A 18 -11.14 8.17 13.30
C GLN A 18 -10.05 7.79 12.31
N VAL A 19 -10.04 6.55 11.80
CA VAL A 19 -9.12 6.11 10.75
C VAL A 19 -9.29 6.97 9.50
N VAL A 20 -10.52 7.10 9.00
CA VAL A 20 -10.80 7.95 7.82
C VAL A 20 -10.38 9.41 8.04
N ARG A 21 -10.56 9.94 9.25
CA ARG A 21 -10.11 11.30 9.57
C ARG A 21 -8.59 11.41 9.54
N PHE A 22 -7.88 10.41 10.07
CA PHE A 22 -6.43 10.34 10.01
C PHE A 22 -5.93 10.28 8.57
N ASP A 23 -6.52 9.42 7.73
CA ASP A 23 -6.16 9.30 6.31
C ASP A 23 -6.28 10.63 5.56
N LYS A 24 -7.33 11.40 5.87
CA LYS A 24 -7.51 12.74 5.29
C LYS A 24 -6.37 13.70 5.68
N TYR A 25 -5.93 13.68 6.94
CA TYR A 25 -4.82 14.53 7.37
C TYR A 25 -3.48 14.04 6.83
N PHE A 26 -3.30 12.73 6.67
CA PHE A 26 -2.13 12.14 6.05
C PHE A 26 -1.96 12.62 4.61
N LEU A 27 -3.02 12.56 3.79
CA LEU A 27 -2.99 13.08 2.42
C LEU A 27 -2.77 14.59 2.34
N ALA A 28 -3.32 15.37 3.28
CA ALA A 28 -3.03 16.80 3.35
C ALA A 28 -1.55 17.07 3.70
N ALA A 29 -0.94 16.22 4.55
CA ALA A 29 0.46 16.35 4.92
C ALA A 29 1.39 16.02 3.74
N THR A 30 1.03 15.08 2.86
CA THR A 30 1.85 14.75 1.69
C THR A 30 2.01 15.94 0.75
N GLU A 31 0.97 16.77 0.59
CA GLU A 31 1.05 18.03 -0.17
C GLU A 31 2.03 19.02 0.48
N ILE A 32 1.96 19.20 1.81
CA ILE A 32 2.85 20.10 2.56
C ILE A 32 4.31 19.72 2.41
N PHE A 33 4.61 18.42 2.43
CA PHE A 33 5.97 17.90 2.28
C PHE A 33 6.38 17.67 0.83
N SER A 34 5.53 18.02 -0.15
CA SER A 34 5.78 17.81 -1.58
C SER A 34 6.18 16.37 -1.90
N VAL A 35 5.44 15.42 -1.35
CA VAL A 35 5.60 13.98 -1.62
C VAL A 35 4.32 13.38 -2.18
N GLU A 36 4.47 12.32 -2.96
CA GLU A 36 3.38 11.53 -3.51
C GLU A 36 3.42 10.11 -2.95
N VAL A 37 2.23 9.56 -2.69
CA VAL A 37 2.05 8.19 -2.22
C VAL A 37 1.51 7.37 -3.39
N LEU A 38 2.27 6.36 -3.80
CA LEU A 38 1.97 5.52 -4.95
C LEU A 38 1.47 4.15 -4.50
N ASP A 39 0.44 3.68 -5.20
CA ASP A 39 -0.12 2.34 -5.05
C ASP A 39 -0.02 1.61 -6.40
N PHE A 40 0.74 0.51 -6.41
CA PHE A 40 0.96 -0.32 -7.59
C PHE A 40 0.03 -1.54 -7.62
N THR A 41 -1.00 -1.59 -6.77
CA THR A 41 -1.93 -2.72 -6.70
C THR A 41 -2.59 -2.96 -8.06
N ARG A 42 -2.55 -4.22 -8.53
CA ARG A 42 -2.98 -4.69 -9.86
C ARG A 42 -2.10 -4.25 -11.03
N GLU A 43 -0.96 -3.62 -10.79
CA GLU A 43 0.02 -3.40 -11.84
C GLU A 43 0.86 -4.65 -12.09
N GLU A 44 1.33 -4.81 -13.32
CA GLU A 44 2.25 -5.89 -13.68
C GLU A 44 3.58 -5.65 -12.98
N PHE A 45 4.13 -6.71 -12.38
CA PHE A 45 5.39 -6.59 -11.66
C PHE A 45 6.56 -6.62 -12.62
N GLU A 46 7.36 -5.56 -12.59
CA GLU A 46 8.67 -5.49 -13.22
C GLU A 46 9.73 -5.17 -12.16
N THR A 47 10.95 -5.68 -12.33
CA THR A 47 12.06 -5.49 -11.38
C THR A 47 12.43 -4.02 -11.16
N GLY A 48 12.04 -3.13 -12.08
CA GLY A 48 12.24 -1.68 -11.98
C GLY A 48 11.19 -0.94 -11.14
N LEU A 49 10.11 -1.60 -10.72
CA LEU A 49 9.11 -0.97 -9.86
C LEU A 49 9.72 -0.64 -8.48
N PRO A 50 9.42 0.53 -7.91
CA PRO A 50 9.93 0.96 -6.60
C PRO A 50 9.18 0.27 -5.45
N ILE A 51 9.12 -1.05 -5.47
CA ILE A 51 8.49 -1.91 -4.47
C ILE A 51 9.46 -3.03 -4.06
N MET A 52 9.30 -3.52 -2.84
CA MET A 52 10.00 -4.66 -2.27
C MET A 52 9.00 -5.81 -2.14
N PRO A 53 9.01 -6.79 -3.05
CA PRO A 53 8.11 -7.92 -2.96
C PRO A 53 8.55 -8.86 -1.83
N ILE A 54 7.63 -9.21 -0.93
CA ILE A 54 7.96 -10.04 0.24
C ILE A 54 7.99 -11.54 -0.05
N ASN A 55 7.39 -11.97 -1.17
CA ASN A 55 7.23 -13.36 -1.56
C ASN A 55 7.85 -13.67 -2.93
N LEU A 56 8.82 -12.86 -3.39
CA LEU A 56 9.45 -13.06 -4.70
C LEU A 56 10.11 -14.44 -4.84
N SER A 57 10.63 -14.98 -3.74
CA SER A 57 11.27 -16.31 -3.67
C SER A 57 10.34 -17.47 -4.04
N ASP A 58 9.03 -17.25 -4.06
CA ASP A 58 8.02 -18.29 -4.28
C ASP A 58 7.72 -18.50 -5.78
N PHE A 59 8.38 -17.74 -6.66
CA PHE A 59 8.16 -17.73 -8.11
C PHE A 59 9.46 -17.98 -8.88
N ALA A 60 9.35 -18.59 -10.05
CA ALA A 60 10.45 -18.68 -11.00
C ALA A 60 10.69 -17.33 -11.71
N ALA A 61 11.91 -17.12 -12.20
CA ALA A 61 12.37 -15.84 -12.77
C ALA A 61 11.66 -15.43 -14.07
N ASP A 62 11.03 -16.37 -14.77
CA ASP A 62 10.32 -16.17 -16.04
C ASP A 62 8.79 -16.08 -15.87
N GLU A 63 8.29 -16.12 -14.63
CA GLU A 63 6.87 -16.00 -14.36
C GLU A 63 6.38 -14.56 -14.53
N ASN A 64 5.23 -14.38 -15.19
CA ASN A 64 4.55 -13.09 -15.24
C ASN A 64 3.77 -12.86 -13.93
N LEU A 65 4.19 -11.87 -13.17
CA LEU A 65 3.63 -11.55 -11.87
C LEU A 65 2.84 -10.23 -11.91
N ILE A 66 1.90 -10.09 -11.00
CA ILE A 66 1.12 -8.87 -10.77
C ILE A 66 1.16 -8.56 -9.28
N VAL A 67 1.18 -7.27 -8.94
CA VAL A 67 1.06 -6.83 -7.55
C VAL A 67 -0.35 -7.15 -7.08
N GLU A 68 -0.48 -8.11 -6.17
CA GLU A 68 -1.76 -8.50 -5.59
C GLU A 68 -2.25 -7.45 -4.58
N ALA A 69 -1.34 -7.04 -3.69
CA ALA A 69 -1.62 -6.06 -2.66
C ALA A 69 -0.33 -5.33 -2.26
N MET A 70 -0.46 -4.01 -2.03
CA MET A 70 0.54 -3.22 -1.32
C MET A 70 0.30 -3.35 0.18
N LEU A 71 1.31 -3.79 0.92
CA LEU A 71 1.32 -3.80 2.39
C LEU A 71 1.76 -2.44 2.95
N GLU A 72 2.69 -1.80 2.24
CA GLU A 72 3.13 -0.43 2.50
C GLU A 72 3.24 0.30 1.16
N PRO A 73 2.81 1.56 1.07
CA PRO A 73 2.88 2.31 -0.17
C PRO A 73 4.31 2.75 -0.48
N THR A 74 4.56 3.04 -1.76
CA THR A 74 5.78 3.73 -2.17
C THR A 74 5.62 5.22 -1.97
N ILE A 75 6.67 5.90 -1.50
CA ILE A 75 6.69 7.35 -1.33
C ILE A 75 7.74 7.94 -2.26
N LYS A 76 7.37 8.93 -3.07
CA LYS A 76 8.29 9.68 -3.93
C LYS A 76 8.19 11.18 -3.71
N VAL A 77 9.21 11.92 -4.13
CA VAL A 77 9.15 13.39 -4.20
C VAL A 77 8.19 13.79 -5.34
N ALA A 78 7.33 14.76 -5.08
CA ALA A 78 6.40 15.29 -6.08
C ALA A 78 7.16 15.88 -7.27
N ASP A 79 6.62 15.75 -8.48
CA ASP A 79 7.22 16.26 -9.73
C ASP A 79 8.66 15.76 -10.02
N SER A 80 9.07 14.66 -9.36
CA SER A 80 10.39 14.04 -9.50
C SER A 80 10.28 12.52 -9.65
N ALA A 81 11.36 11.90 -10.12
CA ALA A 81 11.54 10.45 -10.14
C ALA A 81 12.20 9.91 -8.85
N GLU A 82 12.54 10.80 -7.90
CA GLU A 82 13.21 10.43 -6.67
C GLU A 82 12.29 9.67 -5.71
N ILE A 83 12.65 8.42 -5.41
CA ILE A 83 11.95 7.57 -4.46
C ILE A 83 12.51 7.81 -3.06
N VAL A 84 11.65 8.25 -2.15
CA VAL A 84 11.98 8.43 -0.72
C VAL A 84 11.92 7.08 -0.01
N LYS A 85 10.96 6.24 -0.37
CA LYS A 85 10.75 4.92 0.24
C LYS A 85 10.11 3.96 -0.76
N CYS A 86 10.73 2.79 -0.93
CA CYS A 86 10.10 1.68 -1.65
C CYS A 86 8.94 1.09 -0.84
N GLY A 87 7.82 0.81 -1.50
CA GLY A 87 6.68 0.12 -0.89
C GLY A 87 6.98 -1.34 -0.63
N ALA A 88 6.15 -2.01 0.16
CA ALA A 88 6.21 -3.45 0.38
C ALA A 88 4.99 -4.10 -0.27
N ALA A 89 5.19 -5.18 -1.01
CA ALA A 89 4.15 -5.76 -1.85
C ALA A 89 4.08 -7.29 -1.76
N VAL A 90 2.88 -7.82 -1.98
CA VAL A 90 2.63 -9.24 -2.23
C VAL A 90 2.36 -9.42 -3.71
N LEU A 91 3.01 -10.41 -4.32
CA LEU A 91 2.82 -10.75 -5.73
C LEU A 91 1.95 -11.99 -5.87
N ARG A 92 1.26 -12.07 -7.01
CA ARG A 92 0.61 -13.29 -7.48
C ARG A 92 0.90 -13.54 -8.96
N ARG A 93 0.69 -14.77 -9.41
CA ARG A 93 0.73 -15.13 -10.84
C ARG A 93 -0.36 -14.39 -11.61
N LYS A 94 -0.01 -13.87 -12.77
CA LYS A 94 -0.98 -13.34 -13.73
C LYS A 94 -1.75 -14.52 -14.34
N VAL A 95 -3.06 -14.58 -14.06
CA VAL A 95 -3.95 -15.55 -14.71
C VAL A 95 -4.25 -15.01 -16.11
N LYS A 96 -4.08 -15.85 -17.13
CA LYS A 96 -4.42 -15.52 -18.53
C LYS A 96 -5.91 -15.25 -18.70
#